data_AF-A0A9D1DIF8-F1
#
_entry.id   AF-A0A9D1DIF8-F1
#
_cell.length_a   1.000
_cell.length_b   1.000
_cell.length_c   1.000
_cell.angle_alpha   90.00
_cell.angle_beta   90.00
_cell.angle_gamma   90.00
#
_symmetry.space_group_name_H-M   'P 1'
#
loop_
_entity.id
_entity.type
_entity.pdbx_description
1 polymer ?
#
loop_
_entity_poly.entity_id
_entity_poly.type
_entity_poly.pdbx_seq_one_letter_code
_entity_poly.pdbx_strand_id
1 'polypeptide(L)'
;MAGEKRFLYRCPVCFGRENDVVLRRQGDRWYCIKCSFTGSSEEIEGMYRDLKKKFRLMTTRITLEDLEADRIGPAGSFEEGTA
;
A
#
# COMPACT_ATOMS: atom_id res chain seq x y z
N MET A 1 -8.65 -28.49 19.40
CA MET A 1 -8.72 -28.46 17.92
C MET A 1 -7.86 -27.31 17.44
N ALA A 2 -6.72 -27.60 16.82
CA ALA A 2 -5.79 -26.57 16.37
C ALA A 2 -6.45 -25.80 15.23
N GLY A 3 -6.92 -24.59 15.53
CA GLY A 3 -7.47 -23.70 14.51
C GLY A 3 -6.36 -23.35 13.52
N GLU A 4 -6.42 -23.92 12.32
CA GLU A 4 -5.55 -23.52 11.22
C GLU A 4 -5.64 -21.99 11.06
N LYS A 5 -4.52 -21.31 11.32
CA LYS A 5 -4.38 -19.87 11.05
C LYS A 5 -4.55 -19.69 9.54
N ARG A 6 -5.77 -19.40 9.12
CA ARG A 6 -6.05 -18.91 7.77
C ARG A 6 -5.41 -17.52 7.67
N PHE A 7 -4.27 -17.45 7.00
CA PHE A 7 -3.70 -16.17 6.60
C PHE A 7 -4.69 -15.50 5.66
N LEU A 8 -5.15 -14.30 6.00
CA LEU A 8 -6.05 -13.49 5.18
C LEU A 8 -5.25 -12.28 4.71
N TYR A 9 -4.92 -12.25 3.42
CA TYR A 9 -4.29 -11.08 2.80
C TYR A 9 -5.35 -10.14 2.24
N ARG A 10 -5.07 -8.84 2.27
CA ARG A 10 -5.85 -7.79 1.61
C ARG A 10 -5.23 -7.41 0.26
N CYS A 11 -6.04 -7.03 -0.72
CA CYS A 11 -5.52 -6.63 -2.01
C CYS A 11 -4.78 -5.27 -1.91
N PRO A 12 -3.48 -5.20 -2.23
CA PRO A 12 -2.70 -3.96 -2.14
C PRO A 12 -3.21 -2.87 -3.11
N VAL A 13 -3.68 -3.28 -4.29
CA VAL A 13 -4.19 -2.35 -5.32
C VAL A 13 -5.52 -1.70 -4.89
N CYS A 14 -6.44 -2.50 -4.34
CA CYS A 14 -7.71 -1.98 -3.86
C CYS A 14 -7.52 -1.13 -2.59
N PHE A 15 -6.59 -1.52 -1.71
CA PHE A 15 -6.28 -0.78 -0.50
C PHE A 15 -5.74 0.63 -0.80
N GLY A 16 -4.91 0.78 -1.84
CA GLY A 16 -4.46 2.09 -2.31
C GLY A 16 -5.57 2.99 -2.87
N ARG A 17 -6.76 2.44 -3.17
CA ARG A 17 -7.97 3.17 -3.59
C ARG A 17 -9.02 3.24 -2.48
N GLU A 18 -8.58 3.16 -1.22
CA GLU A 18 -9.42 3.23 -0.02
C GLU A 18 -10.46 2.10 0.10
N ASN A 19 -10.33 1.04 -0.71
CA ASN A 19 -11.29 -0.04 -0.76
C ASN A 19 -10.67 -1.36 -0.28
N ASP A 20 -11.10 -1.83 0.90
CA ASP A 20 -10.60 -3.07 1.48
C ASP A 20 -11.26 -4.30 0.82
N VAL A 21 -10.44 -5.16 0.22
CA VAL A 21 -10.90 -6.44 -0.36
C VAL A 21 -9.99 -7.54 0.13
N VAL A 22 -10.60 -8.57 0.71
CA VAL A 22 -9.91 -9.79 1.12
C VAL A 22 -9.57 -10.61 -0.11
N LEU A 23 -8.29 -10.98 -0.25
CA LEU A 23 -7.81 -11.88 -1.29
C LEU A 23 -8.29 -13.30 -1.02
N ARG A 24 -8.65 -13.99 -2.10
CA ARG A 24 -8.99 -15.41 -2.06
C ARG A 24 -7.74 -16.21 -2.40
N ARG A 25 -7.53 -17.31 -1.68
CA ARG A 25 -6.44 -18.25 -1.95
C ARG A 25 -6.90 -19.32 -2.94
N GLN A 26 -6.13 -19.54 -4.00
CA GLN A 26 -6.29 -20.66 -4.92
C GLN A 26 -4.95 -21.38 -5.02
N GLY A 27 -4.79 -22.47 -4.26
CA GLY A 27 -3.51 -23.17 -4.13
C GLY A 27 -2.45 -22.28 -3.48
N ASP A 28 -1.39 -21.96 -4.23
CA ASP A 28 -0.27 -21.13 -3.77
C ASP A 28 -0.40 -19.65 -4.14
N ARG A 29 -1.42 -19.29 -4.94
CA ARG A 29 -1.62 -17.93 -5.43
C ARG A 29 -2.82 -17.26 -4.76
N TRP A 30 -2.73 -15.94 -4.67
CA TRP A 30 -3.76 -15.08 -4.13
C TRP A 30 -4.37 -14.24 -5.24
N TYR A 31 -5.69 -14.18 -5.30
CA TYR A 31 -6.40 -13.42 -6.32
C TYR A 31 -7.44 -12.46 -5.70
N CYS A 32 -7.61 -11.31 -6.34
CA CYS A 32 -8.60 -10.31 -5.99
C CYS A 32 -9.81 -10.41 -6.90
N ILE A 33 -11.01 -10.40 -6.31
CA ILE A 33 -12.28 -10.44 -7.06
C ILE A 33 -12.60 -9.10 -7.75
N LYS A 34 -12.10 -7.97 -7.23
CA LYS A 34 -12.49 -6.64 -7.70
C LYS A 34 -11.59 -6.09 -8.81
N CYS A 35 -10.27 -6.23 -8.66
CA CYS A 35 -9.29 -5.68 -9.61
C CYS A 35 -8.56 -6.75 -10.43
N SER A 36 -8.93 -8.03 -10.29
CA SER A 36 -8.27 -9.16 -10.95
C SER A 36 -6.77 -9.29 -10.68
N PHE A 37 -6.26 -8.63 -9.62
CA PHE A 37 -4.88 -8.78 -9.17
C PHE A 37 -4.61 -10.23 -8.78
N THR A 38 -3.52 -10.81 -9.27
CA THR A 38 -3.05 -12.15 -8.91
C THR A 38 -1.58 -12.08 -8.57
N GLY A 39 -1.19 -12.65 -7.42
CA GLY A 39 0.20 -12.63 -6.97
C GLY A 39 0.49 -13.69 -5.91
N SER A 40 1.77 -13.93 -5.69
CA SER A 40 2.29 -14.72 -4.57
C SER A 40 2.25 -13.93 -3.26
N SER A 41 2.40 -14.61 -2.11
CA SER A 41 2.45 -13.94 -0.81
C SER A 41 3.60 -12.95 -0.70
N GLU A 42 4.77 -13.28 -1.27
CA GLU A 42 5.97 -12.44 -1.25
C GLU A 42 5.76 -11.11 -1.99
N GLU A 43 5.10 -11.17 -3.15
CA GLU A 43 4.74 -9.98 -3.93
C GLU A 43 3.78 -9.07 -3.16
N ILE A 44 2.78 -9.66 -2.50
CA ILE A 44 1.81 -8.91 -1.67
C ILE A 44 2.53 -8.20 -0.53
N GLU A 45 3.44 -8.89 0.16
CA GLU A 45 4.23 -8.29 1.24
C GLU A 45 5.19 -7.20 0.74
N GLY A 46 5.74 -7.36 -0.48
CA GLY A 46 6.45 -6.29 -1.19
C GLY A 46 5.59 -5.04 -1.34
N MET A 47 4.42 -5.19 -1.96
CA MET A 47 3.50 -4.08 -2.18
C MET A 47 3.01 -3.43 -0.88
N TYR A 48 2.84 -4.20 0.19
CA TYR A 48 2.52 -3.65 1.52
C TYR A 48 3.63 -2.75 2.06
N ARG A 49 4.91 -3.12 1.86
CA ARG A 49 6.03 -2.26 2.27
C ARG A 49 6.02 -0.95 1.50
N ASP A 50 5.69 -0.99 0.21
CA ASP A 50 5.62 0.22 -0.61
C ASP A 50 4.43 1.10 -0.24
N LEU A 51 3.26 0.51 0.03
CA LEU A 51 2.09 1.24 0.57
C LEU A 51 2.41 1.88 1.92
N LYS A 52 3.11 1.17 2.80
CA LYS A 52 3.53 1.70 4.11
C LYS A 52 4.49 2.89 3.96
N LYS A 53 5.39 2.86 2.98
CA LYS A 53 6.27 4.00 2.66
C LYS A 53 5.45 5.18 2.11
N LYS A 54 4.57 4.92 1.15
CA LYS A 54 3.73 5.94 0.49
C LYS A 54 2.83 6.67 1.48
N PHE A 55 2.22 5.94 2.40
CA PHE A 55 1.28 6.48 3.38
C PHE A 55 1.93 6.74 4.75
N ARG A 56 3.26 6.79 4.84
CA ARG A 56 3.98 7.01 6.10
C ARG A 56 3.56 8.30 6.81
N LEU A 57 3.25 9.34 6.03
CA LEU A 57 2.93 10.67 6.52
C LEU A 57 1.41 10.92 6.56
N MET A 58 0.59 9.89 6.38
CA MET A 58 -0.87 10.04 6.27
C MET A 58 -1.50 10.66 7.55
N THR A 59 -0.86 10.47 8.72
CA THR A 59 -1.31 11.05 10.00
C THR A 59 -0.61 12.37 10.34
N THR A 60 0.41 12.77 9.58
CA THR A 60 1.21 13.97 9.85
C THR A 60 0.66 15.13 9.04
N ARG A 61 0.33 16.24 9.71
CA ARG A 61 0.01 17.49 9.03
C ARG A 61 1.31 18.15 8.58
N ILE A 62 1.50 18.22 7.27
CA ILE A 62 2.62 18.90 6.64
C ILE A 62 2.29 20.39 6.55
N THR A 63 3.12 21.24 7.14
CA THR A 63 3.04 22.71 7.01
C THR A 63 4.09 23.20 6.00
N LEU A 64 3.93 24.44 5.51
CA LEU A 64 4.90 25.04 4.58
C LEU A 64 6.31 25.07 5.19
N GLU A 65 6.43 25.42 6.46
CA GLU A 65 7.70 25.40 7.20
C GLU A 65 8.34 24.00 7.27
N ASP A 66 7.54 22.92 7.30
CA ASP A 66 8.04 21.54 7.35
C ASP A 66 8.58 21.05 5.99
N LEU A 67 8.03 21.60 4.90
CA LEU A 67 8.53 21.40 3.53
C LEU A 67 9.82 22.19 3.29
N GLU A 68 9.86 23.45 3.72
CA GLU A 68 11.02 24.34 3.59
C GLU A 68 12.22 23.85 4.43
N ALA A 69 11.95 23.19 5.55
CA ALA A 69 12.98 22.65 6.44
C ALA A 69 13.52 21.26 6.05
N ASP A 70 13.09 20.67 4.92
CA ASP A 70 13.46 19.32 4.44
C ASP A 70 13.32 18.21 5.51
N ARG A 71 12.44 18.41 6.50
CA ARG A 71 12.22 17.44 7.58
C ARG A 71 11.44 16.21 7.13
N ILE A 72 10.82 16.34 5.96
CA ILE A 72 10.04 15.34 5.26
C ILE A 72 10.84 14.94 4.01
N GLY A 73 11.89 14.13 4.18
CA GLY A 73 12.72 13.67 3.05
C GLY A 73 11.91 13.14 1.85
N PRO A 74 12.52 12.95 0.68
CA PRO A 74 11.97 13.25 -0.65
C PRO A 74 10.51 12.81 -0.82
N ALA A 75 9.59 13.65 -0.38
CA ALA A 75 8.17 13.50 -0.63
C ALA A 75 7.85 14.17 -1.97
N GLY A 76 8.38 13.60 -3.05
CA GLY A 76 8.08 14.01 -4.42
C GLY A 76 8.69 15.35 -4.81
N SER A 77 9.58 15.32 -5.80
CA SER A 77 9.84 16.48 -6.64
C SER A 77 8.50 16.95 -7.21
N PHE A 78 7.94 18.02 -6.65
CA PHE A 78 6.94 18.80 -7.34
C PHE A 78 7.69 19.53 -8.46
N GLU A 79 7.79 18.90 -9.64
CA GLU A 79 8.24 19.61 -10.82
C GLU A 79 7.27 20.76 -11.06
N GLU A 80 7.70 21.98 -10.75
CA GLU A 80 7.04 23.20 -11.16
C GLU A 80 6.97 23.19 -12.70
N GLY A 81 5.82 22.81 -13.23
CA GLY A 81 5.46 23.04 -14.61
C GLY A 81 5.42 24.55 -14.86
N THR A 82 6.56 25.09 -15.29
CA THR A 82 6.66 26.46 -15.79
C THR A 82 6.12 26.46 -17.23
N ALA A 83 5.03 27.19 -17.44
CA ALA A 83 4.45 27.48 -18.75
C ALA A 83 5.22 28.60 -19.48
#